data_AF-A0A3D2XKA4-F1
#
_entry.id   AF-A0A3D2XKA4-F1
#
_cell.length_a   1.000
_cell.length_b   1.000
_cell.length_c   1.000
_cell.angle_alpha   90.00
_cell.angle_beta   90.00
_cell.angle_gamma   90.00
#
_symmetry.space_group_name_H-M   'P 1'
#
loop_
_entity.id
_entity.type
_entity.pdbx_description
1 polymer ?
#
loop_
_entity_poly.entity_id
_entity_poly.type
_entity_poly.pdbx_seq_one_letter_code
_entity_poly.pdbx_strand_id
1 'polypeptide(L)'
;MTQNEKPNLVKWGLKYAVSAAMAGILCCVAPAVLFMFGLMSGVYAISFADFFYQKDGSTGTGAWILRILALCIGIYGIYSFRKKQNQCSIDPKRKQKNLILLTFTIVILGIGLYLGLEKWSAWYFDAHIVPAQQKELNFN
;
A
#
# COMPACT_ATOMS: atom_id res chain seq x y z
N MET A 1 19.34 -27.51 47.36
CA MET A 1 19.33 -26.44 46.35
C MET A 1 17.95 -25.83 46.33
N THR A 2 17.76 -24.67 46.97
CA THR A 2 16.66 -23.71 46.76
C THR A 2 16.87 -22.58 47.78
N GLN A 3 17.52 -21.49 47.36
CA GLN A 3 17.60 -20.28 48.18
C GLN A 3 16.18 -19.69 48.25
N ASN A 4 15.58 -19.75 49.43
CA ASN A 4 14.25 -19.19 49.71
C ASN A 4 14.42 -17.67 49.91
N GLU A 5 14.70 -16.97 48.81
CA GLU A 5 14.80 -15.51 48.81
C GLU A 5 13.39 -14.94 48.94
N LYS A 6 13.08 -14.32 50.09
CA LYS A 6 11.78 -13.70 50.35
C LYS A 6 11.45 -12.78 49.18
N PRO A 7 10.33 -12.98 48.47
CA PRO A 7 10.02 -12.18 47.29
C PRO A 7 9.91 -10.71 47.71
N ASN A 8 10.79 -9.87 47.18
CA ASN A 8 10.76 -8.44 47.46
C ASN A 8 9.49 -7.86 46.83
N LEU A 9 8.50 -7.62 47.68
CA LEU A 9 7.14 -7.19 47.34
C LEU A 9 7.12 -5.95 46.43
N VAL A 10 8.05 -5.02 46.65
CA VAL A 10 8.20 -3.82 45.83
C VAL A 10 8.69 -4.17 44.42
N LYS A 11 9.70 -5.03 44.31
CA LYS A 11 10.26 -5.46 43.01
C LYS A 11 9.26 -6.31 42.22
N TRP A 12 8.46 -7.11 42.91
CA TRP A 12 7.40 -7.91 42.30
C TRP A 12 6.22 -7.01 41.88
N GLY A 13 5.67 -6.20 42.78
CA GLY A 13 4.58 -5.27 42.49
C GLY A 13 4.91 -4.28 41.37
N LEU A 14 6.13 -3.73 41.34
CA LEU A 14 6.57 -2.83 40.27
C LEU A 14 6.58 -3.52 38.91
N LYS A 15 7.04 -4.78 38.82
CA LYS A 15 7.02 -5.55 37.57
C LYS A 15 5.60 -5.75 37.04
N TYR A 16 4.67 -6.14 37.91
CA TYR A 16 3.30 -6.37 37.50
C TYR A 16 2.56 -5.07 37.19
N ALA A 17 2.82 -3.99 37.95
CA ALA A 17 2.26 -2.66 37.67
C ALA A 17 2.73 -2.11 36.31
N VAL A 18 4.03 -2.25 35.98
CA VAL A 18 4.55 -1.84 34.67
C VAL A 18 3.94 -2.67 33.55
N SER A 19 3.78 -3.99 33.73
CA SER A 19 3.12 -4.83 32.72
C SER A 19 1.65 -4.47 32.50
N ALA A 20 0.91 -4.15 33.57
CA ALA A 20 -0.47 -3.72 33.50
C ALA A 20 -0.60 -2.34 32.85
N ALA A 21 0.30 -1.41 33.16
CA ALA A 21 0.35 -0.10 32.53
C ALA A 21 0.66 -0.21 31.03
N MET A 22 1.62 -1.06 30.63
CA MET A 22 1.90 -1.30 29.21
C MET A 22 0.71 -1.91 28.47
N ALA A 23 0.03 -2.88 29.08
CA ALA A 23 -1.19 -3.46 28.51
C ALA A 23 -2.31 -2.41 28.36
N GLY A 24 -2.49 -1.53 29.35
CA GLY A 24 -3.45 -0.43 29.29
C GLY A 24 -3.11 0.59 28.20
N ILE A 25 -1.85 0.98 28.07
CA ILE A 25 -1.39 1.90 27.00
C ILE A 25 -1.63 1.27 25.62
N LEU A 26 -1.27 -0.01 25.44
CA LEU A 26 -1.48 -0.72 24.19
C LEU A 26 -2.98 -0.85 23.84
N CYS A 27 -3.84 -1.15 24.80
CA CYS A 27 -5.27 -1.31 24.56
C CYS A 27 -5.98 0.02 24.26
N CYS A 28 -5.62 1.10 24.96
CA CYS A 28 -6.37 2.35 24.90
C CYS A 28 -5.73 3.43 24.01
N VAL A 29 -4.40 3.45 23.91
CA VAL A 29 -3.67 4.51 23.19
C VAL A 29 -3.31 4.07 21.78
N ALA A 30 -3.03 2.78 21.55
CA ALA A 30 -2.68 2.32 20.21
C ALA A 30 -3.80 2.54 19.17
N PRO A 31 -5.10 2.27 19.46
CA PRO A 31 -6.17 2.57 18.51
C PRO A 31 -6.30 4.06 18.20
N ALA A 32 -6.13 4.92 19.23
CA ALA A 32 -6.19 6.37 19.05
C ALA A 32 -5.04 6.88 18.16
N VAL A 33 -3.83 6.37 18.36
CA VAL A 33 -2.66 6.72 17.54
C VAL A 33 -2.84 6.21 16.11
N LEU A 34 -3.30 4.97 15.92
CA LEU A 34 -3.60 4.42 14.60
C LEU A 34 -4.67 5.25 13.86
N PHE A 35 -5.69 5.72 14.58
CA PHE A 35 -6.72 6.59 14.02
C PHE A 35 -6.14 7.95 13.58
N MET A 36 -5.31 8.58 14.42
CA MET A 36 -4.65 9.84 14.06
C MET A 36 -3.73 9.69 12.84
N PHE A 37 -2.94 8.61 12.79
CA PHE A 37 -2.13 8.30 11.61
C PHE A 37 -2.99 8.03 10.37
N GLY A 38 -4.11 7.33 10.54
CA GLY A 38 -5.10 7.10 9.49
C GLY A 38 -5.61 8.41 8.89
N LEU A 39 -6.12 9.31 9.73
CA LEU A 39 -6.61 10.61 9.30
C LEU A 39 -5.52 11.46 8.63
N MET A 40 -4.33 11.53 9.23
CA MET A 40 -3.20 12.28 8.67
C MET A 40 -2.80 11.74 7.29
N SER A 41 -2.74 10.42 7.14
CA SER A 41 -2.43 9.77 5.86
C SER A 41 -3.51 10.03 4.81
N GLY A 42 -4.79 10.06 5.22
CA GLY A 42 -5.91 10.38 4.34
C GLY A 42 -5.84 11.80 3.80
N VAL A 43 -5.56 12.79 4.66
CA VAL A 43 -5.40 14.20 4.26
C VAL A 43 -4.23 14.34 3.28
N TYR A 44 -3.10 13.69 3.56
CA TYR A 44 -1.96 13.69 2.64
C TYR A 44 -2.30 13.04 1.29
N ALA A 45 -3.05 11.92 1.29
CA ALA A 45 -3.46 11.25 0.08
C ALA A 45 -4.33 12.14 -0.83
N ILE A 46 -5.23 12.93 -0.23
CA ILE A 46 -6.07 13.90 -0.96
C ILE A 46 -5.21 15.02 -1.55
N SER A 47 -4.27 15.57 -0.77
CA SER A 47 -3.35 16.59 -1.29
C SER A 47 -2.48 16.06 -2.45
N PHE A 48 -2.12 14.77 -2.43
CA PHE A 48 -1.47 14.13 -3.57
C PHE A 48 -2.43 13.99 -4.76
N ALA A 49 -3.70 13.65 -4.53
CA ALA A 49 -4.69 13.55 -5.60
C ALA A 49 -4.87 14.88 -6.34
N ASP A 50 -4.92 16.01 -5.64
CA ASP A 50 -4.99 17.35 -6.24
C ASP A 50 -3.75 17.72 -7.08
N PHE A 51 -2.59 17.11 -6.79
CA PHE A 51 -1.39 17.28 -7.61
C PHE A 51 -1.44 16.43 -8.90
N PHE A 52 -2.08 15.25 -8.84
CA PHE A 52 -2.14 14.32 -9.96
C PHE A 52 -3.34 14.55 -10.88
N TYR A 53 -4.45 15.10 -10.37
CA TYR A 53 -5.70 15.32 -11.08
C TYR A 53 -6.10 16.79 -11.08
N GLN A 54 -6.80 17.22 -12.12
CA GLN A 54 -7.38 18.57 -12.20
C GLN A 54 -8.70 18.64 -11.44
N LYS A 55 -9.20 19.85 -11.17
CA LYS A 55 -10.48 20.08 -10.45
C LYS A 55 -11.68 19.37 -11.09
N ASP A 56 -11.62 19.14 -12.40
CA ASP A 56 -12.68 18.45 -13.14
C ASP A 56 -12.53 16.91 -13.11
N GLY A 57 -11.60 16.38 -12.31
CA GLY A 57 -11.27 14.95 -12.25
C GLY A 57 -10.43 14.46 -13.44
N SER A 58 -10.11 15.34 -14.40
CA SER A 58 -9.26 15.02 -15.55
C SER A 58 -7.81 14.80 -15.13
N THR A 59 -7.08 13.96 -15.87
CA THR A 59 -5.67 13.66 -15.57
C THR A 59 -4.81 14.93 -15.66
N GLY A 60 -4.17 15.29 -14.55
CA GLY A 60 -3.23 16.40 -14.47
C GLY A 60 -1.85 16.02 -15.05
N THR A 61 -0.96 17.00 -15.09
CA THR A 61 0.43 16.83 -15.55
C THR A 61 1.19 15.83 -14.67
N GLY A 62 0.94 15.80 -13.36
CA GLY A 62 1.54 14.83 -12.43
C GLY A 62 1.21 13.38 -12.79
N ALA A 63 -0.05 13.08 -13.13
CA ALA A 63 -0.47 11.71 -13.47
C ALA A 63 0.23 11.22 -14.74
N TRP A 64 0.42 12.11 -15.73
CA TRP A 64 1.16 11.80 -16.94
C TRP A 64 2.64 11.52 -16.68
N ILE A 65 3.28 12.28 -15.79
CA ILE A 65 4.68 12.03 -15.40
C ILE A 65 4.82 10.63 -14.77
N LEU A 66 3.93 10.25 -13.86
CA LEU A 66 3.97 8.92 -13.24
C LEU A 66 3.73 7.79 -14.25
N ARG A 67 2.80 7.98 -15.20
CA ARG A 67 2.55 7.00 -16.27
C ARG A 67 3.78 6.82 -17.17
N ILE A 68 4.44 7.91 -17.55
CA ILE A 68 5.69 7.85 -18.32
C ILE A 68 6.77 7.14 -17.52
N LEU A 69 6.93 7.48 -16.24
CA LEU A 69 7.91 6.83 -15.36
C LEU A 69 7.64 5.32 -15.24
N ALA A 70 6.38 4.92 -15.08
CA ALA A 70 5.98 3.52 -15.02
C ALA A 70 6.33 2.78 -16.33
N LEU A 71 6.08 3.40 -17.49
CA LEU A 71 6.50 2.85 -18.79
C LEU A 71 8.01 2.71 -18.89
N CYS A 72 8.77 3.72 -18.45
CA CYS A 72 10.24 3.66 -18.42
C CYS A 72 10.74 2.50 -17.55
N ILE A 73 10.15 2.29 -16.37
CA ILE A 73 10.51 1.17 -15.47
C ILE A 73 10.19 -0.18 -16.12
N GLY A 74 9.01 -0.32 -16.75
CA GLY A 74 8.63 -1.54 -17.46
C GLY A 74 9.59 -1.87 -18.61
N ILE A 75 9.92 -0.88 -19.45
CA ILE A 75 10.89 -1.02 -20.54
C ILE A 75 12.28 -1.37 -19.99
N TYR A 76 12.72 -0.71 -18.92
CA TYR A 76 14.00 -0.98 -18.28
C TYR A 76 14.07 -2.42 -17.74
N GLY A 77 12.98 -2.93 -17.14
CA GLY A 77 12.87 -4.32 -16.70
C GLY A 77 13.08 -5.31 -17.84
N ILE A 78 12.41 -5.10 -18.98
CA ILE A 78 12.56 -5.94 -20.17
C ILE A 78 13.98 -5.85 -20.74
N TYR A 79 14.54 -4.64 -20.81
CA TYR A 79 15.91 -4.42 -21.28
C TYR A 79 16.95 -5.13 -20.41
N SER A 80 16.84 -4.99 -19.09
CA SER A 80 17.74 -5.64 -18.12
C SER A 80 17.70 -7.16 -18.25
N PHE A 81 16.51 -7.73 -18.44
CA PHE A 81 16.34 -9.16 -18.69
C PHE A 81 16.97 -9.61 -20.01
N ARG A 82 16.78 -8.83 -21.09
CA ARG A 82 17.41 -9.10 -22.39
C ARG A 82 18.94 -9.06 -22.29
N LYS A 83 19.50 -8.11 -21.53
CA LYS A 83 20.96 -8.01 -21.27
C LYS A 83 21.49 -9.27 -20.58
N LYS A 84 20.81 -9.75 -19.53
CA LYS A 84 21.19 -11.00 -18.85
C LYS A 84 21.11 -12.22 -19.78
N GLN A 85 20.07 -12.31 -20.61
CA GLN A 85 19.94 -13.41 -21.58
C GLN A 85 20.98 -13.38 -22.70
N ASN A 86 21.61 -12.24 -22.98
CA ASN A 86 22.70 -12.14 -23.96
C ASN A 86 24.04 -12.68 -23.43
N GLN A 87 24.20 -12.78 -22.11
CA GLN A 87 25.42 -13.26 -21.47
C GLN A 87 25.47 -14.79 -21.32
N CYS A 88 24.33 -15.47 -21.48
CA CYS A 88 24.24 -16.93 -21.41
C CYS A 88 24.12 -17.54 -22.80
N SER A 89 24.80 -18.67 -23.04
CA SER A 89 24.66 -19.47 -24.27
C SER A 89 23.34 -20.26 -24.28
N ILE A 90 22.22 -19.55 -24.47
CA ILE A 90 20.87 -20.13 -24.56
C ILE A 90 20.42 -20.20 -26.03
N ASP A 91 19.71 -21.26 -26.39
CA ASP A 91 19.07 -21.42 -27.70
C ASP A 91 18.24 -20.17 -28.08
N PRO A 92 18.47 -19.57 -29.28
CA PRO A 92 17.77 -18.38 -29.72
C PRO A 92 16.23 -18.53 -29.75
N LYS A 93 15.69 -19.73 -30.02
CA LYS A 93 14.24 -19.97 -30.01
C LYS A 93 13.65 -19.91 -28.60
N ARG A 94 14.37 -20.44 -27.60
CA ARG A 94 13.94 -20.42 -26.19
C ARG A 94 14.03 -19.01 -25.60
N LYS A 95 15.05 -18.26 -26.00
CA LYS A 95 15.28 -16.86 -25.62
C LYS A 95 14.10 -15.96 -25.99
N GLN A 96 13.64 -16.04 -27.24
CA GLN A 96 12.48 -15.27 -27.72
C GLN A 96 11.20 -15.63 -26.95
N LYS A 97 10.92 -16.92 -26.75
CA LYS A 97 9.74 -17.37 -25.99
C LYS A 97 9.73 -16.83 -24.56
N ASN A 98 10.88 -16.84 -23.89
CA ASN A 98 10.97 -16.36 -22.50
C ASN A 98 10.83 -14.84 -22.38
N LEU A 99 11.33 -14.08 -23.36
CA LEU A 99 11.17 -12.63 -23.39
C LEU A 99 9.71 -12.23 -23.69
N ILE A 100 9.05 -12.94 -24.59
CA ILE A 100 7.61 -12.77 -24.88
C ILE A 100 6.79 -13.10 -23.63
N LEU A 101 7.07 -14.23 -22.97
CA LEU A 101 6.38 -14.63 -21.74
C LEU A 101 6.52 -13.57 -20.65
N LEU A 102 7.75 -13.09 -20.39
CA LEU A 102 7.99 -12.06 -19.40
C LEU A 102 7.21 -10.77 -19.72
N THR A 103 7.28 -10.32 -20.97
CA THR A 103 6.60 -9.10 -21.40
C THR A 103 5.09 -9.23 -21.22
N PHE A 104 4.53 -10.38 -21.63
CA PHE A 104 3.12 -10.68 -21.50
C PHE A 104 2.67 -10.71 -20.03
N THR A 105 3.46 -11.35 -19.16
CA THR A 105 3.18 -11.36 -17.71
C THR A 105 3.21 -9.95 -17.13
N ILE A 106 4.20 -9.12 -17.46
CA ILE A 106 4.28 -7.74 -16.97
C ILE A 106 3.05 -6.93 -17.41
N VAL A 107 2.65 -7.07 -18.69
CA VAL A 107 1.50 -6.34 -19.24
C VAL A 107 0.19 -6.81 -18.60
N ILE A 108 -0.07 -8.11 -18.54
CA ILE A 108 -1.30 -8.64 -17.95
C ILE A 108 -1.40 -8.28 -16.48
N LEU A 109 -0.32 -8.48 -15.72
CA LEU A 109 -0.35 -8.26 -14.29
C LEU A 109 -0.44 -6.75 -13.98
N GLY A 110 0.29 -5.92 -14.73
CA GLY A 110 0.23 -4.46 -14.59
C GLY A 110 -1.15 -3.89 -14.92
N ILE A 111 -1.68 -4.21 -16.11
CA ILE A 111 -2.99 -3.69 -16.55
C ILE A 111 -4.12 -4.32 -15.71
N GLY A 112 -4.04 -5.62 -15.44
CA GLY A 112 -5.04 -6.34 -14.67
C GLY A 112 -5.15 -5.82 -13.23
N LEU A 113 -4.02 -5.60 -12.55
CA LEU A 113 -4.04 -4.99 -11.22
C LEU A 113 -4.58 -3.56 -11.25
N TYR A 114 -4.14 -2.75 -12.21
CA TYR A 114 -4.60 -1.37 -12.33
C TYR A 114 -6.12 -1.30 -12.48
N LEU A 115 -6.68 -2.00 -13.47
CA LEU A 115 -8.12 -2.00 -13.72
C LEU A 115 -8.91 -2.65 -12.58
N GLY A 116 -8.36 -3.70 -11.96
CA GLY A 116 -8.97 -4.38 -10.83
C GLY A 116 -9.11 -3.44 -9.63
N LEU A 117 -8.04 -2.75 -9.24
CA LEU A 117 -8.03 -1.79 -8.14
C LEU A 117 -8.91 -0.57 -8.42
N GLU A 118 -8.86 -0.04 -9.65
CA GLU A 118 -9.69 1.09 -10.06
C GLU A 118 -11.18 0.75 -9.96
N LYS A 119 -11.62 -0.36 -10.56
CA LYS A 119 -13.03 -0.76 -10.50
C LYS A 119 -13.49 -1.10 -9.09
N TRP A 120 -12.66 -1.78 -8.32
CA TRP A 120 -13.02 -2.20 -6.98
C TRP A 120 -13.13 -1.01 -6.04
N SER A 121 -12.21 -0.05 -6.12
CA SER A 121 -12.29 1.19 -5.36
C SER A 121 -13.51 2.02 -5.77
N ALA A 122 -13.75 2.24 -7.07
CA ALA A 122 -14.92 2.96 -7.55
C ALA A 122 -16.24 2.34 -7.04
N TRP A 123 -16.36 1.02 -7.16
CA TRP A 123 -17.53 0.29 -6.64
C TRP A 123 -17.70 0.49 -5.13
N TYR A 124 -16.62 0.42 -4.35
CA TYR A 124 -16.67 0.64 -2.91
C TYR A 124 -17.14 2.06 -2.55
N PHE A 125 -16.63 3.07 -3.25
CA PHE A 125 -17.05 4.47 -3.06
C PHE A 125 -18.53 4.67 -3.39
N ASP A 126 -18.99 4.17 -4.53
CA ASP A 126 -20.38 4.28 -4.97
C ASP A 126 -21.35 3.52 -4.04
N ALA A 127 -20.95 2.35 -3.56
CA ALA A 127 -21.82 1.51 -2.73
C ALA A 127 -21.95 1.99 -1.28
N HIS A 128 -20.89 2.58 -0.71
CA HIS A 128 -20.84 2.87 0.72
C HIS A 128 -20.65 4.35 1.06
N ILE A 129 -19.85 5.09 0.29
CA ILE A 129 -19.44 6.45 0.66
C ILE A 129 -20.41 7.49 0.09
N VAL A 130 -20.71 7.43 -1.21
CA VAL A 130 -21.66 8.35 -1.87
C VAL A 130 -23.05 8.35 -1.22
N PRO A 131 -23.71 7.20 -0.97
CA PRO A 131 -25.04 7.19 -0.37
C PRO A 131 -25.05 7.66 1.09
N ALA A 132 -23.96 7.47 1.83
CA ALA A 132 -23.83 8.04 3.16
C ALA A 132 -23.73 9.57 3.10
N GLN A 133 -22.92 10.09 2.17
CA GLN A 133 -22.76 11.54 1.96
C GLN A 133 -24.07 12.22 1.50
N GLN A 134 -24.83 11.58 0.61
CA GLN A 134 -26.11 12.10 0.14
C GLN A 134 -27.15 12.23 1.26
N LYS A 135 -27.19 11.24 2.17
CA LYS A 135 -28.04 11.29 3.37
C LYS A 135 -27.69 12.45 4.29
N GLU A 136 -26.39 12.72 4.49
CA GLU A 136 -25.95 13.82 5.37
C GLU A 136 -26.20 15.19 4.75
N LEU A 137 -26.05 15.32 3.43
CA LEU A 137 -26.26 16.58 2.71
C LEU A 137 -27.73 16.84 2.34
N ASN A 138 -28.65 15.94 2.72
CA ASN A 138 -30.08 16.00 2.36
C ASN A 138 -30.34 16.12 0.84
N PHE A 139 -29.44 15.57 0.01
CA PHE A 139 -29.76 15.35 -1.39
C PHE A 139 -30.59 14.08 -1.47
N ASN A 140 -31.91 14.24 -1.63
CA ASN A 140 -32.86 13.14 -1.76
C ASN A 140 -32.86 12.53 -3.17
#